data_AF-A0A397Z7W1-F1
#
_entry.id   AF-A0A397Z7W1-F1
#
_cell.length_a   1.000
_cell.length_b   1.000
_cell.length_c   1.000
_cell.angle_alpha   90.00
_cell.angle_beta   90.00
_cell.angle_gamma   90.00
#
_symmetry.space_group_name_H-M   'P 1'
#
loop_
_entity.id
_entity.type
_entity.pdbx_description
1 polymer ?
#
loop_
_entity_poly.entity_id
_entity_poly.type
_entity_poly.pdbx_seq_one_letter_code
_entity_poly.pdbx_strand_id
1 'polypeptide(L)'
;MSGEELLKHRMAKYRKIGVFIEGEPVEPEKKINMKRRDAVASTSRNLEGEVEKLREQILKAKEASPESEVELSSEVLNEMIEKLKSDIDEEYTKAAKAMGLEERLAATREEFSKANAEEHLMHPVLIERIEKLKEEFNARLSEAPNYESVKAKLDMLKDFSRAKAASEAASVKKEINKRFQEAVERPEVREKVEAVKAEVASSGASSFEELSDELKEKVLKTKREVEAEMAVVLKSMGLELEAVKPNLKEVVAESPNENIQEKLEKLNREINEKIEEVVRTPEIKSMVELLKVETAKASRMPDQGSQKIEALEMQIKQKIADALSMSGLQEKQEELEKELAAARELAGEESDESVKDDDDDEDGSGSGRSEIINPSFA
;
A
#
# COMPACT_ATOMS: atom_id res chain seq x y z
N MET A 1 4.49 11.12 -71.55
CA MET A 1 3.16 10.49 -71.55
C MET A 1 2.12 11.59 -71.70
N SER A 2 1.42 11.62 -72.82
CA SER A 2 0.36 12.61 -73.06
C SER A 2 -0.96 12.18 -72.40
N GLY A 3 -1.86 13.13 -72.13
CA GLY A 3 -3.17 12.83 -71.54
C GLY A 3 -4.03 11.87 -72.37
N GLU A 4 -3.87 11.90 -73.70
CA GLU A 4 -4.58 11.01 -74.62
C GLU A 4 -4.06 9.56 -74.56
N GLU A 5 -2.76 9.37 -74.33
CA GLU A 5 -2.17 8.04 -74.12
C GLU A 5 -2.70 7.42 -72.83
N LEU A 6 -2.82 8.21 -71.75
CA LEU A 6 -3.37 7.75 -70.48
C LEU A 6 -4.84 7.34 -70.61
N LEU A 7 -5.62 8.07 -71.40
CA LEU A 7 -7.03 7.77 -71.65
C LEU A 7 -7.20 6.47 -72.46
N LYS A 8 -6.39 6.29 -73.52
CA LYS A 8 -6.36 5.03 -74.30
C LYS A 8 -5.96 3.84 -73.43
N HIS A 9 -5.01 4.03 -72.53
CA HIS A 9 -4.56 2.98 -71.61
C HIS A 9 -5.65 2.62 -70.58
N ARG A 10 -6.42 3.62 -70.08
CA ARG A 10 -7.61 3.39 -69.26
C ARG A 10 -8.66 2.57 -70.02
N MET A 11 -9.04 2.99 -71.21
CA MET A 11 -10.07 2.31 -72.02
C MET A 11 -9.69 0.85 -72.35
N ALA A 12 -8.42 0.57 -72.63
CA ALA A 12 -7.93 -0.78 -72.88
C ALA A 12 -7.95 -1.67 -71.62
N LYS A 13 -7.70 -1.09 -70.43
CA LYS A 13 -7.72 -1.81 -69.15
C LYS A 13 -9.13 -2.29 -68.79
N TYR A 14 -10.16 -1.49 -69.05
CA TYR A 14 -11.55 -1.83 -68.75
C TYR A 14 -12.22 -2.74 -69.78
N ARG A 15 -11.67 -2.88 -71.00
CA ARG A 15 -12.14 -3.90 -71.95
C ARG A 15 -11.69 -5.33 -71.61
N LYS A 16 -10.60 -5.49 -70.87
CA LYS A 16 -10.04 -6.81 -70.49
C LYS A 16 -10.63 -7.39 -69.20
N ILE A 17 -11.40 -6.59 -68.46
CA ILE A 17 -12.09 -7.00 -67.23
C ILE A 17 -13.58 -6.91 -67.57
N GLY A 18 -14.19 -8.06 -67.82
CA GLY A 18 -15.49 -8.16 -68.47
C GLY A 18 -16.62 -7.32 -67.87
N VAL A 19 -17.54 -6.97 -68.78
CA VAL A 19 -18.97 -6.69 -68.57
C VAL A 19 -19.34 -5.44 -67.76
N PHE A 20 -18.78 -4.28 -68.11
CA PHE A 20 -19.42 -3.01 -67.75
C PHE A 20 -19.60 -2.15 -69.00
N ILE A 21 -20.86 -1.86 -69.33
CA ILE A 21 -21.25 -0.84 -70.30
C ILE A 21 -21.56 0.41 -69.45
N GLU A 22 -20.78 1.48 -69.62
CA GLU A 22 -21.03 2.75 -68.90
C GLU A 22 -22.35 3.34 -69.40
N GLY A 23 -23.35 3.45 -68.51
CA GLY A 23 -24.60 4.17 -68.77
C GLY A 23 -25.89 3.46 -68.35
N GLU A 24 -25.88 2.15 -68.12
CA GLU A 24 -27.06 1.41 -67.66
C GLU A 24 -26.80 0.75 -66.30
N PRO A 25 -27.68 0.94 -65.29
CA PRO A 25 -27.59 0.24 -64.02
C PRO A 25 -27.81 -1.26 -64.22
N VAL A 26 -26.74 -2.05 -64.16
CA VAL A 26 -26.81 -3.51 -64.15
C VAL A 26 -26.93 -3.97 -62.70
N GLU A 27 -28.04 -4.64 -62.36
CA GLU A 27 -28.22 -5.23 -61.04
C GLU A 27 -27.21 -6.36 -60.79
N PRO A 28 -26.53 -6.40 -59.62
CA PRO A 28 -25.49 -7.37 -59.37
C PRO A 28 -26.07 -8.78 -59.13
N GLU A 29 -25.69 -9.74 -59.99
CA GLU A 29 -25.95 -11.16 -59.77
C GLU A 29 -25.13 -11.70 -58.58
N LYS A 30 -25.81 -12.16 -57.53
CA LYS A 30 -25.17 -12.85 -56.39
C LYS A 30 -24.66 -14.24 -56.79
N LYS A 31 -23.36 -14.34 -57.09
CA LYS A 31 -22.67 -15.64 -57.20
C LYS A 31 -22.40 -16.23 -55.80
N ILE A 32 -22.95 -17.41 -55.54
CA ILE A 32 -22.93 -18.08 -54.22
C ILE A 32 -21.59 -18.80 -53.92
N ASN A 33 -20.63 -18.80 -54.85
CA ASN A 33 -19.30 -19.39 -54.66
C ASN A 33 -18.19 -18.33 -54.55
N MET A 34 -18.34 -17.39 -53.62
CA MET A 34 -17.18 -16.59 -53.20
C MET A 34 -16.34 -17.42 -52.23
N LYS A 35 -15.02 -17.58 -52.52
CA LYS A 35 -14.08 -18.02 -51.48
C LYS A 35 -14.26 -17.09 -50.29
N ARG A 36 -14.43 -17.67 -49.09
CA ARG A 36 -14.44 -16.89 -47.85
C ARG A 36 -13.16 -16.05 -47.88
N ARG A 37 -13.33 -14.73 -47.79
CA ARG A 37 -12.22 -13.85 -47.43
C ARG A 37 -11.68 -14.43 -46.13
N ASP A 38 -10.39 -14.73 -46.05
CA ASP A 38 -9.77 -15.03 -44.77
C ASP A 38 -10.06 -13.80 -43.91
N ALA A 39 -11.09 -13.93 -43.07
CA ALA A 39 -11.23 -13.07 -41.93
C ALA A 39 -9.88 -13.22 -41.24
N VAL A 40 -9.19 -12.11 -41.02
CA VAL A 40 -8.19 -12.04 -39.98
C VAL A 40 -8.93 -12.57 -38.75
N ALA A 41 -8.69 -13.85 -38.46
CA ALA A 41 -9.32 -14.53 -37.36
C ALA A 41 -8.84 -13.72 -36.18
N SER A 42 -9.78 -13.01 -35.55
CA SER A 42 -9.56 -12.38 -34.28
C SER A 42 -8.91 -13.45 -33.40
N THR A 43 -7.67 -13.20 -33.01
CA THR A 43 -6.88 -14.06 -32.12
C THR A 43 -7.61 -14.32 -30.79
N SER A 44 -8.70 -13.60 -30.53
CA SER A 44 -9.65 -13.82 -29.43
C SER A 44 -10.20 -15.24 -29.34
N ARG A 45 -10.38 -15.97 -30.45
CA ARG A 45 -11.01 -17.31 -30.39
C ARG A 45 -10.12 -18.41 -29.78
N ASN A 46 -8.80 -18.20 -29.71
CA ASN A 46 -7.88 -19.14 -29.06
C ASN A 46 -7.61 -18.80 -27.59
N LEU A 47 -7.90 -17.58 -27.14
CA LEU A 47 -7.58 -17.08 -25.79
C LEU A 47 -8.60 -17.52 -24.74
N GLU A 48 -9.87 -17.65 -25.11
CA GLU A 48 -10.94 -18.13 -24.21
C GLU A 48 -10.61 -19.53 -23.66
N GLY A 49 -10.03 -20.40 -24.51
CA GLY A 49 -9.56 -21.72 -24.11
C GLY A 49 -8.26 -21.72 -23.28
N GLU A 50 -7.43 -20.67 -23.36
CA GLU A 50 -6.25 -20.53 -22.49
C GLU A 50 -6.66 -20.10 -21.08
N VAL A 51 -7.58 -19.14 -20.98
CA VAL A 51 -8.20 -18.71 -19.71
C VAL A 51 -8.94 -19.87 -19.05
N GLU A 52 -9.67 -20.69 -19.81
CA GLU A 52 -10.39 -21.86 -19.30
C GLU A 52 -9.44 -22.99 -18.86
N LYS A 53 -8.32 -23.21 -19.55
CA LYS A 53 -7.28 -24.17 -19.12
C LYS A 53 -6.61 -23.76 -17.81
N LEU A 54 -6.39 -22.46 -17.61
CA LEU A 54 -5.83 -21.93 -16.37
C LEU A 54 -6.83 -21.92 -15.22
N ARG A 55 -8.12 -21.70 -15.51
CA ARG A 55 -9.20 -21.99 -14.57
C ARG A 55 -9.12 -23.42 -14.04
N GLU A 56 -8.93 -24.40 -14.93
CA GLU A 56 -8.71 -25.78 -14.49
C GLU A 56 -7.44 -25.94 -13.66
N GLN A 57 -6.33 -25.30 -14.05
CA GLN A 57 -5.08 -25.38 -13.29
C GLN A 57 -5.18 -24.74 -11.90
N ILE A 58 -5.89 -23.62 -11.76
CA ILE A 58 -6.12 -22.94 -10.48
C ILE A 58 -7.12 -23.72 -9.61
N LEU A 59 -8.19 -24.27 -10.19
CA LEU A 59 -9.09 -25.16 -9.46
C LEU A 59 -8.36 -26.43 -8.97
N LYS A 60 -7.50 -27.02 -9.81
CA LYS A 60 -6.64 -28.14 -9.44
C LYS A 60 -5.61 -27.74 -8.37
N ALA A 61 -5.03 -26.55 -8.45
CA ALA A 61 -4.12 -26.02 -7.41
C ALA A 61 -4.84 -25.69 -6.09
N LYS A 62 -6.15 -25.44 -6.13
CA LYS A 62 -7.00 -25.24 -4.96
C LYS A 62 -7.42 -26.58 -4.31
N GLU A 63 -7.50 -27.66 -5.10
CA GLU A 63 -7.77 -29.02 -4.61
C GLU A 63 -6.51 -29.78 -4.18
N ALA A 64 -5.33 -29.37 -4.67
CA ALA A 64 -4.04 -29.86 -4.21
C ALA A 64 -3.56 -29.08 -2.98
N SER A 65 -3.03 -29.81 -1.99
CA SER A 65 -2.26 -29.31 -0.84
C SER A 65 -1.26 -28.19 -1.24
N PRO A 66 -0.91 -27.23 -0.36
CA PRO A 66 -0.19 -26.00 -0.72
C PRO A 66 1.28 -26.18 -1.14
N GLU A 67 1.67 -27.38 -1.56
CA GLU A 67 3.04 -27.75 -1.90
C GLU A 67 3.28 -27.95 -3.42
N SER A 68 2.25 -27.81 -4.27
CA SER A 68 2.47 -27.87 -5.72
C SER A 68 2.64 -26.48 -6.31
N GLU A 69 3.86 -25.96 -6.24
CA GLU A 69 4.34 -24.80 -6.98
C GLU A 69 4.26 -25.06 -8.50
N VAL A 70 3.09 -24.81 -9.10
CA VAL A 70 3.07 -24.34 -10.49
C VAL A 70 3.21 -22.84 -10.40
N GLU A 71 4.45 -22.37 -10.32
CA GLU A 71 4.81 -20.96 -10.48
C GLU A 71 4.36 -20.50 -11.88
N LEU A 72 3.10 -20.10 -11.99
CA LEU A 72 2.67 -19.22 -13.07
C LEU A 72 3.46 -17.93 -12.87
N SER A 73 4.38 -17.62 -13.78
CA SER A 73 5.20 -16.43 -13.64
C SER A 73 4.30 -15.20 -13.52
N SER A 74 4.67 -14.27 -12.63
CA SER A 74 3.92 -13.03 -12.38
C SER A 74 3.58 -12.28 -13.67
N GLU A 75 4.47 -12.36 -14.67
CA GLU A 75 4.30 -11.80 -16.01
C GLU A 75 3.12 -12.41 -16.78
N VAL A 76 3.00 -13.73 -16.77
CA VAL A 76 1.90 -14.46 -17.42
C VAL A 76 0.56 -14.12 -16.76
N LEU A 77 0.53 -14.02 -15.42
CA LEU A 77 -0.67 -13.63 -14.69
C LEU A 77 -1.10 -12.19 -14.99
N ASN A 78 -0.14 -11.26 -15.10
CA ASN A 78 -0.41 -9.87 -15.47
C ASN A 78 -0.98 -9.74 -16.88
N GLU A 79 -0.40 -10.44 -17.86
CA GLU A 79 -0.90 -10.45 -19.23
C GLU A 79 -2.35 -10.94 -19.29
N MET A 80 -2.70 -11.96 -18.51
CA MET A 80 -4.05 -12.50 -18.45
C MET A 80 -5.04 -11.59 -17.74
N ILE A 81 -4.62 -10.88 -16.68
CA ILE A 81 -5.44 -9.87 -16.03
C ILE A 81 -5.80 -8.75 -17.03
N GLU A 82 -4.83 -8.27 -17.80
CA GLU A 82 -5.08 -7.23 -18.82
C GLU A 82 -5.99 -7.73 -19.94
N LYS A 83 -5.79 -8.98 -20.41
CA LYS A 83 -6.71 -9.61 -21.36
C LYS A 83 -8.13 -9.71 -20.81
N LEU A 84 -8.28 -10.16 -19.56
CA LEU A 84 -9.59 -10.31 -18.92
C LEU A 84 -10.30 -8.96 -18.72
N LYS A 85 -9.55 -7.89 -18.43
CA LYS A 85 -10.11 -6.51 -18.40
C LYS A 85 -10.65 -6.10 -19.76
N SER A 86 -9.86 -6.29 -20.83
CA SER A 86 -10.30 -6.00 -22.20
C SER A 86 -11.56 -6.77 -22.57
N ASP A 87 -11.61 -8.06 -22.23
CA ASP A 87 -12.78 -8.91 -22.45
C ASP A 87 -14.03 -8.44 -21.68
N ILE A 88 -13.84 -7.97 -20.44
CA ILE A 88 -14.93 -7.39 -19.63
C ILE A 88 -15.43 -6.09 -20.25
N ASP A 89 -14.55 -5.23 -20.77
CA ASP A 89 -14.93 -3.99 -21.45
C ASP A 89 -15.74 -4.25 -22.73
N GLU A 90 -15.38 -5.29 -23.50
CA GLU A 90 -16.16 -5.75 -24.65
C GLU A 90 -17.54 -6.25 -24.24
N GLU A 91 -17.62 -7.05 -23.17
CA GLU A 91 -18.90 -7.54 -22.64
C GLU A 91 -19.76 -6.39 -22.08
N TYR A 92 -19.18 -5.40 -21.41
CA TYR A 92 -19.91 -4.20 -21.00
C TYR A 92 -20.43 -3.40 -22.19
N THR A 93 -19.67 -3.33 -23.28
CA THR A 93 -20.12 -2.69 -24.52
C THR A 93 -21.31 -3.44 -25.12
N LYS A 94 -21.29 -4.78 -25.13
CA LYS A 94 -22.43 -5.61 -25.57
C LYS A 94 -23.66 -5.42 -24.66
N ALA A 95 -23.46 -5.33 -23.35
CA ALA A 95 -24.53 -5.05 -22.39
C ALA A 95 -25.15 -3.66 -22.66
N ALA A 96 -24.32 -2.61 -22.77
CA ALA A 96 -24.76 -1.25 -23.09
C ALA A 96 -25.59 -1.18 -24.37
N LYS A 97 -25.18 -1.94 -25.40
CA LYS A 97 -25.91 -2.09 -26.66
C LYS A 97 -27.28 -2.74 -26.47
N ALA A 98 -27.32 -3.88 -25.77
CA ALA A 98 -28.57 -4.60 -25.51
C ALA A 98 -29.56 -3.76 -24.70
N MET A 99 -29.07 -2.86 -23.85
CA MET A 99 -29.87 -1.97 -23.01
C MET A 99 -30.34 -0.69 -23.73
N GLY A 100 -29.85 -0.44 -24.95
CA GLY A 100 -30.14 0.77 -25.72
C GLY A 100 -29.43 2.03 -25.20
N LEU A 101 -28.31 1.87 -24.48
CA LEU A 101 -27.56 2.98 -23.87
C LEU A 101 -26.37 3.46 -24.72
N GLU A 102 -26.02 2.75 -25.80
CA GLU A 102 -24.85 3.04 -26.63
C GLU A 102 -24.82 4.49 -27.14
N GLU A 103 -25.91 4.97 -27.75
CA GLU A 103 -25.98 6.33 -28.31
C GLU A 103 -25.84 7.40 -27.22
N ARG A 104 -26.47 7.19 -26.06
CA ARG A 104 -26.39 8.12 -24.92
C ARG A 104 -24.99 8.17 -24.31
N LEU A 105 -24.33 7.01 -24.20
CA LEU A 105 -22.94 6.91 -23.74
C LEU A 105 -21.98 7.59 -24.72
N ALA A 106 -22.17 7.39 -26.02
CA ALA A 106 -21.36 8.03 -27.06
C ALA A 106 -21.51 9.56 -27.05
N ALA A 107 -22.74 10.07 -27.00
CA ALA A 107 -23.01 11.50 -26.92
C ALA A 107 -22.39 12.14 -25.67
N THR A 108 -22.55 11.49 -24.51
CA THR A 108 -21.99 11.99 -23.24
C THR A 108 -20.45 11.98 -23.27
N ARG A 109 -19.83 10.97 -23.89
CA ARG A 109 -18.36 10.89 -24.08
C ARG A 109 -17.84 11.98 -25.02
N GLU A 110 -18.59 12.31 -26.07
CA GLU A 110 -18.25 13.40 -26.98
C GLU A 110 -18.35 14.76 -26.27
N GLU A 111 -19.43 15.02 -25.54
CA GLU A 111 -19.61 16.22 -24.71
C GLU A 111 -18.49 16.35 -23.67
N PHE A 112 -18.12 15.25 -23.00
CA PHE A 112 -17.00 15.20 -22.08
C PHE A 112 -15.66 15.51 -22.74
N SER A 113 -15.44 15.04 -23.97
CA SER A 113 -14.21 15.30 -24.72
C SER A 113 -14.10 16.78 -25.12
N LYS A 114 -15.21 17.40 -25.53
CA LYS A 114 -15.29 18.83 -25.88
C LYS A 114 -15.05 19.72 -24.66
N ALA A 115 -15.75 19.44 -23.55
CA ALA A 115 -15.61 20.23 -22.34
C ALA A 115 -14.20 20.10 -21.70
N ASN A 116 -13.50 18.98 -21.90
CA ASN A 116 -12.09 18.85 -21.51
C ASN A 116 -11.11 19.58 -22.43
N ALA A 117 -11.43 19.73 -23.72
CA ALA A 117 -10.58 20.43 -24.69
C ALA A 117 -10.63 21.95 -24.49
N GLU A 118 -11.73 22.48 -23.94
CA GLU A 118 -11.95 23.90 -23.69
C GLU A 118 -11.39 24.37 -22.32
N GLU A 119 -10.65 23.52 -21.59
CA GLU A 119 -10.05 23.76 -20.25
C GLU A 119 -11.03 24.27 -19.17
N HIS A 120 -12.33 24.32 -19.46
CA HIS A 120 -13.35 24.69 -18.51
C HIS A 120 -13.57 23.57 -17.48
N LEU A 121 -13.89 23.96 -16.24
CA LEU A 121 -14.39 23.02 -15.24
C LEU A 121 -15.62 22.31 -15.81
N MET A 122 -15.64 20.98 -15.71
CA MET A 122 -16.80 20.15 -16.11
C MET A 122 -18.08 20.76 -15.55
N HIS A 123 -19.00 21.13 -16.44
CA HIS A 123 -20.24 21.77 -16.04
C HIS A 123 -21.03 20.82 -15.10
N PRO A 124 -21.57 21.28 -13.97
CA PRO A 124 -22.28 20.42 -13.00
C PRO A 124 -23.37 19.54 -13.63
N VAL A 125 -24.07 20.06 -14.64
CA VAL A 125 -25.09 19.32 -15.41
C VAL A 125 -24.52 18.11 -16.16
N LEU A 126 -23.29 18.19 -16.68
CA LEU A 126 -22.62 17.07 -17.35
C LEU A 126 -22.22 15.99 -16.34
N ILE A 127 -21.77 16.39 -15.14
CA ILE A 127 -21.45 15.48 -14.03
C ILE A 127 -22.72 14.71 -13.60
N GLU A 128 -23.82 15.43 -13.36
CA GLU A 128 -25.11 14.83 -13.01
C GLU A 128 -25.61 13.85 -14.08
N ARG A 129 -25.43 14.19 -15.37
CA ARG A 129 -25.80 13.32 -16.49
C ARG A 129 -24.95 12.04 -16.54
N ILE A 130 -23.64 12.14 -16.29
CA ILE A 130 -22.73 10.99 -16.22
C ILE A 130 -23.13 10.08 -15.05
N GLU A 131 -23.41 10.66 -13.89
CA GLU A 131 -23.79 9.92 -12.69
C GLU A 131 -25.13 9.19 -12.89
N LYS A 132 -26.13 9.86 -13.47
CA LYS A 132 -27.41 9.25 -13.85
C LYS A 132 -27.24 8.10 -14.85
N LEU A 133 -26.36 8.25 -15.85
CA LEU A 133 -26.05 7.20 -16.82
C LEU A 133 -25.39 5.99 -16.16
N LYS A 134 -24.48 6.22 -15.20
CA LYS A 134 -23.84 5.17 -14.41
C LYS A 134 -24.86 4.41 -13.56
N GLU A 135 -25.76 5.12 -12.89
CA GLU A 135 -26.82 4.50 -12.09
C GLU A 135 -27.78 3.69 -12.97
N GLU A 136 -28.24 4.25 -14.09
CA GLU A 136 -29.12 3.55 -15.05
C GLU A 136 -28.44 2.28 -15.59
N PHE A 137 -27.15 2.38 -15.94
CA PHE A 137 -26.37 1.24 -16.41
C PHE A 137 -26.27 0.15 -15.34
N ASN A 138 -25.89 0.50 -14.11
CA ASN A 138 -25.73 -0.48 -13.04
C ASN A 138 -27.05 -1.15 -12.65
N ALA A 139 -28.16 -0.41 -12.61
CA ALA A 139 -29.47 -0.96 -12.27
C ALA A 139 -29.93 -1.99 -13.32
N ARG A 140 -29.75 -1.67 -14.60
CA ARG A 140 -30.22 -2.49 -15.71
C ARG A 140 -29.20 -3.53 -16.19
N LEU A 141 -27.97 -3.51 -15.68
CA LEU A 141 -26.91 -4.45 -16.07
C LEU A 141 -27.35 -5.92 -15.88
N SER A 142 -28.13 -6.19 -14.84
CA SER A 142 -28.70 -7.52 -14.57
C SER A 142 -29.75 -7.99 -15.58
N GLU A 143 -30.34 -7.06 -16.34
CA GLU A 143 -31.32 -7.35 -17.39
C GLU A 143 -30.64 -7.67 -18.73
N ALA A 144 -29.33 -7.38 -18.86
CA ALA A 144 -28.59 -7.62 -20.09
C ALA A 144 -28.46 -9.14 -20.36
N PRO A 145 -28.64 -9.59 -21.61
CA PRO A 145 -28.60 -11.02 -21.94
C PRO A 145 -27.23 -11.66 -21.70
N ASN A 146 -26.16 -10.86 -21.61
CA ASN A 146 -24.81 -11.30 -21.31
C ASN A 146 -24.39 -11.06 -19.85
N TYR A 147 -25.33 -10.74 -18.94
CA TYR A 147 -25.03 -10.45 -17.54
C TYR A 147 -24.28 -11.58 -16.83
N GLU A 148 -24.70 -12.83 -17.00
CA GLU A 148 -24.04 -13.98 -16.37
C GLU A 148 -22.58 -14.13 -16.83
N SER A 149 -22.30 -13.82 -18.10
CA SER A 149 -20.93 -13.80 -18.64
C SER A 149 -20.10 -12.68 -18.02
N VAL A 150 -20.63 -11.46 -17.98
CA VAL A 150 -19.98 -10.30 -17.34
C VAL A 150 -19.65 -10.62 -15.88
N LYS A 151 -20.61 -11.17 -15.14
CA LYS A 151 -20.45 -11.54 -13.73
C LYS A 151 -19.37 -12.60 -13.54
N ALA A 152 -19.40 -13.67 -14.33
CA ALA A 152 -18.39 -14.73 -14.26
C ALA A 152 -16.97 -14.20 -14.54
N LYS A 153 -16.80 -13.33 -15.54
CA LYS A 153 -15.51 -12.70 -15.85
C LYS A 153 -15.05 -11.75 -14.74
N LEU A 154 -15.95 -10.98 -14.13
CA LEU A 154 -15.63 -10.12 -12.98
C LEU A 154 -15.18 -10.93 -11.76
N ASP A 155 -15.83 -12.04 -11.46
CA ASP A 155 -15.43 -12.91 -10.35
C ASP A 155 -14.07 -13.55 -10.62
N MET A 156 -13.81 -13.97 -11.86
CA MET A 156 -12.48 -14.43 -12.29
C MET A 156 -11.41 -13.34 -12.15
N LEU A 157 -11.72 -12.09 -12.49
CA LEU A 157 -10.78 -10.98 -12.33
C LEU A 157 -10.43 -10.73 -10.86
N LYS A 158 -11.40 -10.88 -9.95
CA LYS A 158 -11.15 -10.84 -8.51
C LYS A 158 -10.24 -11.99 -8.07
N ASP A 159 -10.46 -13.20 -8.58
CA ASP A 159 -9.64 -14.37 -8.26
C ASP A 159 -8.19 -14.19 -8.72
N PHE A 160 -7.97 -13.73 -9.96
CA PHE A 160 -6.63 -13.45 -10.47
C PHE A 160 -5.94 -12.33 -9.70
N SER A 161 -6.68 -11.28 -9.33
CA SER A 161 -6.13 -10.19 -8.51
C SER A 161 -5.71 -10.68 -7.13
N ARG A 162 -6.49 -11.58 -6.50
CA ARG A 162 -6.12 -12.21 -5.23
C ARG A 162 -4.91 -13.12 -5.36
N ALA A 163 -4.86 -13.94 -6.41
CA ALA A 163 -3.71 -14.81 -6.68
C ALA A 163 -2.43 -14.01 -6.92
N LYS A 164 -2.53 -12.88 -7.63
CA LYS A 164 -1.41 -11.95 -7.84
C LYS A 164 -0.91 -11.38 -6.52
N ALA A 165 -1.81 -10.83 -5.71
CA ALA A 165 -1.45 -10.28 -4.41
C ALA A 165 -0.81 -11.33 -3.48
N ALA A 166 -1.31 -12.57 -3.51
CA ALA A 166 -0.73 -13.67 -2.74
C ALA A 166 0.68 -14.05 -3.22
N SER A 167 0.89 -14.10 -4.54
CA SER A 167 2.20 -14.37 -5.14
C SER A 167 3.22 -13.27 -4.83
N GLU A 168 2.81 -12.00 -4.94
CA GLU A 168 3.63 -10.84 -4.57
C GLU A 168 3.96 -10.83 -3.06
N ALA A 169 2.99 -11.14 -2.19
CA ALA A 169 3.25 -11.24 -0.75
C ALA A 169 4.22 -12.38 -0.42
N ALA A 170 4.11 -13.54 -1.08
CA ALA A 170 5.02 -14.66 -0.89
C ALA A 170 6.46 -14.32 -1.34
N SER A 171 6.61 -13.63 -2.48
CA SER A 171 7.92 -13.21 -2.98
C SER A 171 8.56 -12.14 -2.08
N VAL A 172 7.78 -11.17 -1.61
CA VAL A 172 8.23 -10.16 -0.63
C VAL A 172 8.67 -10.84 0.67
N LYS A 173 7.89 -11.79 1.20
CA LYS A 173 8.25 -12.55 2.40
C LYS A 173 9.56 -13.32 2.23
N LYS A 174 9.76 -13.95 1.08
CA LYS A 174 11.00 -14.67 0.75
C LYS A 174 12.21 -13.73 0.68
N GLU A 175 12.05 -12.57 0.05
CA GLU A 175 13.11 -11.56 -0.03
C GLU A 175 13.42 -10.95 1.35
N ILE A 176 12.42 -10.63 2.18
CA ILE A 176 12.63 -10.16 3.56
C ILE A 176 13.43 -11.18 4.37
N ASN A 177 13.02 -12.45 4.34
CA ASN A 177 13.73 -13.51 5.07
C ASN A 177 15.19 -13.63 4.63
N LYS A 178 15.45 -13.56 3.31
CA LYS A 178 16.80 -13.57 2.76
C LYS A 178 17.63 -12.38 3.26
N ARG A 179 17.08 -11.16 3.22
CA ARG A 179 17.77 -9.94 3.67
C ARG A 179 18.06 -9.94 5.17
N PHE A 180 17.14 -10.47 5.97
CA PHE A 180 17.35 -10.66 7.39
C PHE A 180 18.45 -11.67 7.69
N GLN A 181 18.49 -12.78 6.94
CA GLN A 181 19.56 -13.75 7.08
C GLN A 181 20.91 -13.14 6.70
N GLU A 182 21.00 -12.42 5.58
CA GLU A 182 22.22 -11.69 5.18
C GLU A 182 22.66 -10.67 6.24
N ALA A 183 21.72 -9.99 6.91
CA ALA A 183 22.03 -9.02 7.95
C ALA A 183 22.57 -9.67 9.23
N VAL A 184 22.00 -10.79 9.66
CA VAL A 184 22.47 -11.54 10.83
C VAL A 184 23.80 -12.24 10.55
N GLU A 185 24.06 -12.64 9.30
CA GLU A 185 25.34 -13.25 8.90
C GLU A 185 26.48 -12.22 8.74
N ARG A 186 26.21 -10.91 8.85
CA ARG A 186 27.27 -9.89 8.84
C ARG A 186 28.25 -10.14 9.99
N PRO A 187 29.57 -10.07 9.75
CA PRO A 187 30.59 -10.40 10.76
C PRO A 187 30.39 -9.66 12.08
N GLU A 188 30.11 -8.36 12.03
CA GLU A 188 29.94 -7.49 13.19
C GLU A 188 28.73 -7.89 14.06
N VAL A 189 27.60 -8.24 13.44
CA VAL A 189 26.38 -8.66 14.15
C VAL A 189 26.54 -10.08 14.67
N ARG A 190 27.06 -10.98 13.81
CA ARG A 190 27.27 -12.39 14.13
C ARG A 190 28.24 -12.57 15.29
N GLU A 191 29.37 -11.86 15.29
CA GLU A 191 30.37 -11.94 16.35
C GLU A 191 29.80 -11.50 17.70
N LYS A 192 29.04 -10.39 17.74
CA LYS A 192 28.38 -9.93 18.95
C LYS A 192 27.35 -10.94 19.48
N VAL A 193 26.53 -11.49 18.60
CA VAL A 193 25.52 -12.50 18.95
C VAL A 193 26.17 -13.79 19.44
N GLU A 194 27.23 -14.27 18.77
CA GLU A 194 27.96 -15.47 19.19
C GLU A 194 28.72 -15.25 20.51
N ALA A 195 29.28 -14.06 20.75
CA ALA A 195 29.94 -13.71 22.00
C ALA A 195 28.97 -13.72 23.20
N VAL A 196 27.81 -13.05 23.06
CA VAL A 196 26.77 -13.07 24.10
C VAL A 196 26.22 -14.48 24.30
N LYS A 197 26.02 -15.24 23.23
CA LYS A 197 25.57 -16.63 23.31
C LYS A 197 26.58 -17.52 24.06
N ALA A 198 27.87 -17.31 23.86
CA ALA A 198 28.92 -18.03 24.56
C ALA A 198 28.97 -17.67 26.06
N GLU A 199 28.80 -16.38 26.39
CA GLU A 199 28.75 -15.89 27.78
C GLU A 199 27.49 -16.40 28.52
N VAL A 200 26.35 -16.49 27.84
CA VAL A 200 25.13 -17.12 28.37
C VAL A 200 25.36 -18.62 28.59
N ALA A 201 25.97 -19.33 27.64
CA ALA A 201 26.25 -20.76 27.79
C ALA A 201 27.26 -21.06 28.92
N SER A 202 28.25 -20.19 29.14
CA SER A 202 29.23 -20.34 30.22
C SER A 202 28.68 -19.98 31.60
N SER A 203 27.59 -19.22 31.68
CA SER A 203 26.94 -18.84 32.94
C SER A 203 26.31 -20.03 33.69
N GLY A 204 25.99 -21.12 32.99
CA GLY A 204 25.30 -22.28 33.56
C GLY A 204 23.82 -22.05 33.89
N ALA A 205 23.27 -20.86 33.58
CA ALA A 205 21.85 -20.55 33.75
C ALA A 205 21.00 -21.36 32.76
N SER A 206 19.87 -21.88 33.23
CA SER A 206 18.92 -22.64 32.40
C SER A 206 17.81 -21.75 31.81
N SER A 207 17.65 -20.55 32.35
CA SER A 207 16.63 -19.57 31.96
C SER A 207 17.19 -18.15 31.95
N PHE A 208 16.48 -17.21 31.32
CA PHE A 208 16.91 -15.81 31.26
C PHE A 208 16.86 -15.14 32.65
N GLU A 209 15.91 -15.54 33.49
CA GLU A 209 15.69 -15.03 34.84
C GLU A 209 16.86 -15.37 35.78
N GLU A 210 17.52 -16.50 35.55
CA GLU A 210 18.69 -16.97 36.31
C GLU A 210 20.01 -16.29 35.92
N LEU A 211 20.04 -15.53 34.83
CA LEU A 211 21.23 -14.79 34.42
C LEU A 211 21.52 -13.64 35.41
N SER A 212 22.80 -13.30 35.57
CA SER A 212 23.18 -12.08 36.29
C SER A 212 22.62 -10.85 35.59
N ASP A 213 22.33 -9.80 36.35
CA ASP A 213 21.71 -8.57 35.81
C ASP A 213 22.58 -7.93 34.71
N GLU A 214 23.91 -8.00 34.86
CA GLU A 214 24.87 -7.54 33.86
C GLU A 214 24.76 -8.33 32.54
N LEU A 215 24.55 -9.65 32.61
CA LEU A 215 24.40 -10.50 31.43
C LEU A 215 23.03 -10.34 30.79
N LYS A 216 21.96 -10.14 31.59
CA LYS A 216 20.62 -9.77 31.09
C LYS A 216 20.68 -8.45 30.32
N GLU A 217 21.36 -7.44 30.86
CA GLU A 217 21.51 -6.15 30.20
C GLU A 217 22.24 -6.29 28.86
N LYS A 218 23.35 -7.04 28.82
CA LYS A 218 24.06 -7.35 27.56
C LYS A 218 23.16 -8.03 26.53
N VAL A 219 22.41 -9.05 26.94
CA VAL A 219 21.47 -9.77 26.05
C VAL A 219 20.42 -8.81 25.50
N LEU A 220 19.81 -7.97 26.34
CA LEU A 220 18.82 -6.99 25.90
C LEU A 220 19.41 -5.92 25.00
N LYS A 221 20.64 -5.47 25.27
CA LYS A 221 21.36 -4.51 24.43
C LYS A 221 21.63 -5.09 23.05
N THR A 222 22.19 -6.29 22.96
CA THR A 222 22.46 -6.97 21.69
C THR A 222 21.17 -7.26 20.93
N LYS A 223 20.08 -7.63 21.61
CA LYS A 223 18.75 -7.77 20.99
C LYS A 223 18.29 -6.45 20.33
N ARG A 224 18.36 -5.32 21.04
CA ARG A 224 17.99 -4.01 20.49
C ARG A 224 18.87 -3.59 19.32
N GLU A 225 20.17 -3.88 19.37
CA GLU A 225 21.09 -3.62 18.25
C GLU A 225 20.72 -4.44 17.01
N VAL A 226 20.40 -5.74 17.17
CA VAL A 226 19.94 -6.59 16.07
C VAL A 226 18.59 -6.11 15.51
N GLU A 227 17.64 -5.74 16.37
CA GLU A 227 16.35 -5.19 15.96
C GLU A 227 16.53 -3.88 15.16
N ALA A 228 17.44 -3.00 15.58
CA ALA A 228 17.76 -1.77 14.85
C ALA A 228 18.36 -2.05 13.46
N GLU A 229 19.26 -3.03 13.34
CA GLU A 229 19.80 -3.47 12.05
C GLU A 229 18.70 -4.03 11.13
N MET A 230 17.80 -4.86 11.68
CA MET A 230 16.66 -5.39 10.92
C MET A 230 15.70 -4.28 10.47
N ALA A 231 15.48 -3.26 11.31
CA ALA A 231 14.69 -2.08 10.94
C ALA A 231 15.33 -1.28 9.80
N VAL A 232 16.66 -1.11 9.81
CA VAL A 232 17.40 -0.48 8.72
C VAL A 232 17.26 -1.29 7.43
N VAL A 233 17.31 -2.63 7.51
CA VAL A 233 17.11 -3.51 6.36
C VAL A 233 15.71 -3.35 5.77
N LEU A 234 14.66 -3.38 6.59
CA LEU A 234 13.28 -3.14 6.13
C LEU A 234 13.14 -1.77 5.47
N LYS A 235 13.69 -0.72 6.10
CA LYS A 235 13.67 0.64 5.56
C LYS A 235 14.39 0.73 4.21
N SER A 236 15.49 0.00 4.04
CA SER A 236 16.22 -0.06 2.75
C SER A 236 15.41 -0.74 1.63
N MET A 237 14.42 -1.56 1.99
CA MET A 237 13.46 -2.17 1.06
C MET A 237 12.24 -1.28 0.78
N GLY A 238 12.20 -0.06 1.34
CA GLY A 238 11.03 0.82 1.27
C GLY A 238 9.85 0.34 2.11
N LEU A 239 10.08 -0.59 3.04
CA LEU A 239 9.06 -1.06 3.98
C LEU A 239 9.13 -0.19 5.23
N GLU A 240 8.05 0.49 5.55
CA GLU A 240 7.92 1.22 6.81
C GLU A 240 7.46 0.28 7.91
N LEU A 241 8.20 0.30 9.02
CA LEU A 241 7.73 -0.28 10.26
C LEU A 241 6.67 0.66 10.81
N GLU A 242 5.40 0.34 10.58
CA GLU A 242 4.35 0.82 11.45
C GLU A 242 4.71 0.30 12.84
N ALA A 243 4.89 1.20 13.82
CA ALA A 243 5.28 0.81 15.16
C ALA A 243 4.27 -0.22 15.65
N VAL A 244 4.64 -1.50 15.60
CA VAL A 244 3.89 -2.56 16.27
C VAL A 244 3.92 -2.13 17.71
N LYS A 245 2.78 -1.64 18.20
CA LYS A 245 2.60 -1.30 19.61
C LYS A 245 3.25 -2.44 20.37
N PRO A 246 4.32 -2.20 21.15
CA PRO A 246 4.90 -3.27 21.94
C PRO A 246 3.74 -3.88 22.70
N ASN A 247 3.62 -5.21 22.69
CA ASN A 247 2.66 -5.88 23.54
C ASN A 247 2.97 -5.39 24.96
N LEU A 248 2.13 -4.46 25.45
CA LEU A 248 2.32 -3.71 26.70
C LEU A 248 2.49 -4.65 27.90
N LYS A 249 2.18 -5.94 27.76
CA LYS A 249 2.39 -6.94 28.80
C LYS A 249 3.86 -7.14 29.22
N GLU A 250 4.85 -6.81 28.39
CA GLU A 250 6.26 -7.06 28.71
C GLU A 250 7.03 -5.81 29.19
N VAL A 251 6.44 -4.62 29.06
CA VAL A 251 7.01 -3.35 29.58
C VAL A 251 6.31 -2.89 30.87
N VAL A 252 5.11 -3.42 31.17
CA VAL A 252 4.24 -2.94 32.26
C VAL A 252 4.44 -3.70 33.58
N ALA A 253 5.45 -4.57 33.70
CA ALA A 253 5.72 -5.21 35.00
C ALA A 253 6.20 -4.21 36.08
N GLU A 254 6.68 -3.02 35.72
CA GLU A 254 7.33 -2.10 36.66
C GLU A 254 6.99 -0.61 36.44
N SER A 255 5.71 -0.25 36.34
CA SER A 255 5.33 1.16 36.56
C SER A 255 3.99 1.29 37.30
N PRO A 256 3.92 2.05 38.41
CA PRO A 256 2.80 2.02 39.35
C PRO A 256 1.58 2.87 38.95
N ASN A 257 1.44 3.32 37.69
CA ASN A 257 0.43 4.33 37.34
C ASN A 257 -0.51 3.91 36.20
N GLU A 258 -1.42 2.98 36.51
CA GLU A 258 -2.58 2.62 35.65
C GLU A 258 -3.37 3.87 35.19
N ASN A 259 -3.38 4.93 36.01
CA ASN A 259 -4.09 6.19 35.75
C ASN A 259 -3.49 7.01 34.59
N ILE A 260 -2.17 7.01 34.41
CA ILE A 260 -1.52 7.78 33.33
C ILE A 260 -1.76 7.12 31.98
N GLN A 261 -1.75 5.78 31.93
CA GLN A 261 -2.05 5.03 30.72
C GLN A 261 -3.49 5.27 30.24
N GLU A 262 -4.46 5.24 31.16
CA GLU A 262 -5.87 5.51 30.82
C GLU A 262 -6.06 6.94 30.27
N LYS A 263 -5.40 7.94 30.88
CA LYS A 263 -5.42 9.33 30.40
C LYS A 263 -4.77 9.48 29.02
N LEU A 264 -3.69 8.76 28.73
CA LEU A 264 -3.04 8.75 27.42
C LEU A 264 -3.96 8.16 26.33
N GLU A 265 -4.59 7.01 26.61
CA GLU A 265 -5.56 6.39 25.69
C GLU A 265 -6.80 7.26 25.48
N LYS A 266 -7.23 7.99 26.51
CA LYS A 266 -8.32 8.97 26.41
C LYS A 266 -7.94 10.16 25.54
N LEU A 267 -6.76 10.77 25.75
CA LEU A 267 -6.29 11.88 24.91
C LEU A 267 -6.17 11.46 23.45
N ASN A 268 -5.65 10.26 23.18
CA ASN A 268 -5.54 9.74 21.81
C ASN A 268 -6.91 9.52 21.15
N ARG A 269 -7.93 9.10 21.91
CA ARG A 269 -9.32 9.04 21.40
C ARG A 269 -9.86 10.43 21.08
N GLU A 270 -9.69 11.39 21.99
CA GLU A 270 -10.15 12.77 21.80
C GLU A 270 -9.49 13.45 20.59
N ILE A 271 -8.19 13.21 20.35
CA ILE A 271 -7.48 13.68 19.16
C ILE A 271 -8.13 13.12 17.88
N ASN A 272 -8.36 11.80 17.84
CA ASN A 272 -8.95 11.14 16.67
C ASN A 272 -10.38 11.60 16.41
N GLU A 273 -11.20 11.71 17.45
CA GLU A 273 -12.57 12.24 17.35
C GLU A 273 -12.57 13.67 16.80
N LYS A 274 -11.64 14.52 17.27
CA LYS A 274 -11.55 15.90 16.80
C LYS A 274 -11.09 16.01 15.36
N ILE A 275 -10.13 15.18 14.94
CA ILE A 275 -9.72 15.08 13.54
C ILE A 275 -10.90 14.66 12.66
N GLU A 276 -11.66 13.64 13.07
CA GLU A 276 -12.85 13.21 12.32
C GLU A 276 -13.91 14.31 12.21
N GLU A 277 -14.16 15.05 13.29
CA GLU A 277 -15.11 16.18 13.30
C GLU A 277 -14.68 17.26 12.29
N VAL A 278 -13.41 17.67 12.34
CA VAL A 278 -12.86 18.72 11.46
C VAL A 278 -12.88 18.27 10.01
N VAL A 279 -12.53 17.01 9.71
CA VAL A 279 -12.54 16.46 8.35
C VAL A 279 -13.96 16.37 7.78
N ARG A 280 -14.98 16.17 8.64
CA ARG A 280 -16.40 16.17 8.22
C ARG A 280 -16.96 17.57 7.94
N THR A 281 -16.24 18.64 8.28
CA THR A 281 -16.71 20.00 8.01
C THR A 281 -16.86 20.25 6.50
N PRO A 282 -17.88 21.03 6.08
CA PRO A 282 -18.11 21.32 4.65
C PRO A 282 -16.90 21.96 3.97
N GLU A 283 -16.14 22.75 4.72
CA GLU A 283 -14.96 23.48 4.24
C GLU A 283 -13.81 22.53 3.87
N ILE A 284 -13.40 21.65 4.79
CA ILE A 284 -12.36 20.65 4.51
C ILE A 284 -12.83 19.66 3.45
N LYS A 285 -14.10 19.23 3.53
CA LYS A 285 -14.68 18.30 2.54
C LYS A 285 -14.63 18.87 1.11
N SER A 286 -14.98 20.15 0.94
CA SER A 286 -14.89 20.84 -0.36
C SER A 286 -13.44 20.94 -0.86
N MET A 287 -12.49 21.23 0.03
CA MET A 287 -11.06 21.30 -0.33
C MET A 287 -10.49 19.92 -0.74
N VAL A 288 -10.93 18.83 -0.09
CA VAL A 288 -10.55 17.46 -0.47
C VAL A 288 -11.15 17.07 -1.83
N GLU A 289 -12.39 17.48 -2.12
CA GLU A 289 -12.99 17.28 -3.45
C GLU A 289 -12.23 18.05 -4.54
N LEU A 290 -11.82 19.30 -4.26
CA LEU A 290 -10.94 20.08 -5.14
C LEU A 290 -9.58 19.42 -5.35
N LEU A 291 -8.98 18.87 -4.29
CA LEU A 291 -7.70 18.15 -4.35
C LEU A 291 -7.80 16.92 -5.27
N LYS A 292 -8.89 16.15 -5.19
CA LYS A 292 -9.16 15.00 -6.08
C LYS A 292 -9.27 15.40 -7.54
N VAL A 293 -9.90 16.55 -7.81
CA VAL A 293 -10.02 17.07 -9.18
C VAL A 293 -8.66 17.54 -9.71
N GLU A 294 -7.87 18.21 -8.90
CA GLU A 294 -6.57 18.73 -9.33
C GLU A 294 -5.51 17.62 -9.49
N THR A 295 -5.53 16.59 -8.64
CA THR A 295 -4.71 15.37 -8.83
C THR A 295 -5.06 14.63 -10.11
N ALA A 296 -6.34 14.53 -10.46
CA ALA A 296 -6.75 13.97 -11.73
C ALA A 296 -6.25 14.82 -12.93
N LYS A 297 -6.17 16.15 -12.80
CA LYS A 297 -5.66 17.06 -13.84
C LYS A 297 -4.12 17.09 -13.95
N ALA A 298 -3.40 16.95 -12.84
CA ALA A 298 -1.93 16.96 -12.83
C ALA A 298 -1.32 15.81 -13.65
N SER A 299 -2.07 14.74 -13.89
CA SER A 299 -1.70 13.68 -14.86
C SER A 299 -1.51 14.19 -16.29
N ARG A 300 -2.03 15.38 -16.64
CA ARG A 300 -1.94 15.99 -17.98
C ARG A 300 -0.99 17.18 -18.06
N MET A 301 -0.70 17.86 -16.93
CA MET A 301 0.14 19.05 -16.82
C MET A 301 0.99 18.95 -15.54
N PRO A 302 2.16 18.29 -15.58
CA PRO A 302 2.89 17.88 -14.38
C PRO A 302 3.35 19.05 -13.50
N ASP A 303 3.92 20.09 -14.11
CA ASP A 303 4.63 21.15 -13.37
C ASP A 303 3.68 22.14 -12.68
N GLN A 304 2.58 22.52 -13.33
CA GLN A 304 1.58 23.42 -12.74
C GLN A 304 0.55 22.70 -11.86
N GLY A 305 0.30 21.42 -12.13
CA GLY A 305 -0.56 20.57 -11.31
C GLY A 305 0.06 20.28 -9.93
N SER A 306 1.36 19.96 -9.88
CA SER A 306 2.07 19.67 -8.62
C SER A 306 1.98 20.82 -7.63
N GLN A 307 2.26 22.06 -8.08
CA GLN A 307 2.25 23.23 -7.20
C GLN A 307 0.87 23.54 -6.59
N LYS A 308 -0.20 23.33 -7.37
CA LYS A 308 -1.59 23.54 -6.88
C LYS A 308 -2.03 22.45 -5.91
N ILE A 309 -1.62 21.21 -6.16
CA ILE A 309 -1.85 20.07 -5.26
C ILE A 309 -1.15 20.31 -3.93
N GLU A 310 0.14 20.64 -3.96
CA GLU A 310 0.92 20.94 -2.75
C GLU A 310 0.33 22.12 -1.96
N ALA A 311 -0.11 23.18 -2.65
CA ALA A 311 -0.76 24.31 -1.99
C ALA A 311 -2.09 23.92 -1.31
N LEU A 312 -2.93 23.10 -1.97
CA LEU A 312 -4.18 22.61 -1.40
C LEU A 312 -3.94 21.65 -0.22
N GLU A 313 -2.95 20.76 -0.32
CA GLU A 313 -2.56 19.88 0.78
C GLU A 313 -2.07 20.67 1.99
N MET A 314 -1.24 21.68 1.78
CA MET A 314 -0.77 22.56 2.86
C MET A 314 -1.93 23.29 3.52
N GLN A 315 -2.89 23.83 2.75
CA GLN A 315 -4.05 24.52 3.34
C GLN A 315 -4.96 23.57 4.12
N ILE A 316 -5.19 22.34 3.64
CA ILE A 316 -5.96 21.33 4.39
C ILE A 316 -5.25 20.98 5.69
N LYS A 317 -3.94 20.71 5.63
CA LYS A 317 -3.11 20.42 6.82
C LYS A 317 -3.13 21.58 7.81
N GLN A 318 -2.99 22.81 7.34
CA GLN A 318 -3.00 24.01 8.19
C GLN A 318 -4.34 24.18 8.91
N LYS A 319 -5.47 24.06 8.20
CA LYS A 319 -6.79 24.20 8.82
C LYS A 319 -7.09 23.11 9.85
N ILE A 320 -6.62 21.88 9.61
CA ILE A 320 -6.72 20.80 10.60
C ILE A 320 -5.83 21.12 11.81
N ALA A 321 -4.60 21.58 11.59
CA ALA A 321 -3.69 21.96 12.66
C ALA A 321 -4.25 23.11 13.52
N ASP A 322 -4.75 24.17 12.89
CA ASP A 322 -5.36 25.32 13.58
C ASP A 322 -6.56 24.88 14.44
N ALA A 323 -7.43 24.03 13.89
CA ALA A 323 -8.57 23.50 14.62
C ALA A 323 -8.18 22.62 15.82
N LEU A 324 -7.09 21.86 15.69
CA LEU A 324 -6.55 21.06 16.80
C LEU A 324 -5.88 21.94 17.86
N SER A 325 -5.12 22.98 17.47
CA SER A 325 -4.54 23.94 18.42
C SER A 325 -5.61 24.72 19.19
N MET A 326 -6.75 25.04 18.56
CA MET A 326 -7.86 25.73 19.22
C MET A 326 -8.70 24.84 20.16
N SER A 327 -8.49 23.52 20.13
CA SER A 327 -9.31 22.56 20.88
C SER A 327 -8.86 22.31 22.32
N GLY A 328 -7.74 22.90 22.75
CA GLY A 328 -7.15 22.69 24.07
C GLY A 328 -6.49 21.32 24.25
N LEU A 329 -6.40 20.49 23.20
CA LEU A 329 -5.71 19.19 23.24
C LEU A 329 -4.20 19.35 23.54
N GLN A 330 -3.61 20.45 23.11
CA GLN A 330 -2.21 20.77 23.37
C GLN A 330 -1.94 21.06 24.87
N GLU A 331 -2.89 21.70 25.56
CA GLU A 331 -2.79 21.94 27.01
C GLU A 331 -2.89 20.62 27.79
N LYS A 332 -3.78 19.71 27.37
CA LYS A 332 -3.90 18.37 27.96
C LYS A 332 -2.66 17.50 27.72
N GLN A 333 -2.00 17.66 26.57
CA GLN A 333 -0.73 16.99 26.30
C GLN A 333 0.37 17.51 27.23
N GLU A 334 0.49 18.83 27.40
CA GLU A 334 1.47 19.44 28.30
C GLU A 334 1.23 19.03 29.77
N GLU A 335 -0.03 18.92 30.20
CA GLU A 335 -0.40 18.44 31.54
C GLU A 335 0.01 16.97 31.74
N LEU A 336 -0.23 16.11 30.74
CA LEU A 336 0.19 14.71 30.78
C LEU A 336 1.71 14.52 30.77
N GLU A 337 2.44 15.36 30.02
CA GLU A 337 3.90 15.38 30.04
C GLU A 337 4.46 15.77 31.41
N LYS A 338 3.82 16.73 32.11
CA LYS A 338 4.16 17.10 33.49
C LYS A 338 3.85 15.99 34.49
N GLU A 339 2.69 15.31 34.36
CA GLU A 339 2.36 14.16 35.21
C GLU A 339 3.32 12.97 34.98
N LEU A 340 3.74 12.72 33.74
CA LEU A 340 4.75 11.71 33.42
C LEU A 340 6.12 12.06 33.98
N ALA A 341 6.52 13.33 33.93
CA ALA A 341 7.77 13.80 34.53
C ALA A 341 7.74 13.67 36.06
N ALA A 342 6.65 14.09 36.70
CA ALA A 342 6.46 13.97 38.14
C ALA A 342 6.41 12.49 38.61
N ALA A 343 5.77 11.61 37.84
CA ALA A 343 5.76 10.17 38.13
C ALA A 343 7.16 9.53 38.00
N ARG A 344 8.02 10.06 37.12
CA ARG A 344 9.42 9.63 36.98
C ARG A 344 10.30 10.17 38.11
N GLU A 345 10.06 11.39 38.59
CA GLU A 345 10.76 11.93 39.77
C GLU A 345 10.37 11.17 41.04
N LEU A 346 9.08 10.89 41.26
CA LEU A 346 8.62 10.11 42.42
C LEU A 346 9.12 8.66 42.40
N ALA A 347 9.32 8.06 41.22
CA ALA A 347 9.94 6.75 41.08
C ALA A 347 11.47 6.78 41.26
N GLY A 348 12.10 7.95 41.18
CA GLY A 348 13.53 8.16 41.42
C GLY A 348 13.89 8.54 42.87
N GLU A 349 12.94 9.05 43.66
CA GLU A 349 13.15 9.44 45.06
C GLU A 349 13.08 8.26 46.05
N GLU A 350 12.60 7.06 45.66
CA GLU A 350 12.62 5.88 46.54
C GLU A 350 14.00 5.22 46.68
N SER A 351 15.05 5.71 46.00
CA SER A 351 16.39 5.11 46.06
C SER A 351 17.46 5.92 46.80
N ASP A 352 17.15 7.06 47.46
CA ASP A 352 18.21 7.91 48.03
C ASP A 352 17.90 8.55 49.40
N GLU A 353 17.36 7.78 50.35
CA GLU A 353 17.40 8.15 51.77
C GLU A 353 17.89 7.00 52.67
N SER A 354 19.17 6.65 52.56
CA SER A 354 19.92 6.05 53.68
C SER A 354 21.44 6.25 53.58
N VAL A 355 21.92 7.49 53.61
CA VAL A 355 23.26 7.79 54.12
C VAL A 355 23.10 8.90 55.16
N LYS A 356 23.03 8.50 56.44
CA LYS A 356 23.38 9.39 57.54
C LYS A 356 24.80 9.05 57.93
N ASP A 357 25.67 10.01 57.68
CA ASP A 357 27.02 10.13 58.21
C ASP A 357 26.98 10.02 59.74
N ASP A 358 27.81 9.13 60.29
CA ASP A 358 28.28 9.21 61.67
C ASP A 358 29.82 9.30 61.60
N ASP A 359 30.34 10.53 61.60
CA ASP A 359 31.71 10.85 62.00
C ASP A 359 31.68 12.22 62.69
N ASP A 360 31.79 12.21 64.02
CA ASP A 360 32.77 13.00 64.79
C ASP A 360 32.33 13.09 66.26
N ASP A 361 33.11 12.45 67.14
CA ASP A 361 33.33 12.94 68.51
C ASP A 361 34.81 12.70 68.86
N GLU A 362 35.62 13.75 68.71
CA GLU A 362 36.87 13.92 69.45
C GLU A 362 36.53 14.17 70.93
N ASP A 363 37.12 13.39 71.85
CA ASP A 363 37.74 14.00 73.04
C ASP A 363 38.91 13.15 73.53
N GLY A 364 39.99 13.84 73.91
CA GLY A 364 41.31 13.27 74.07
C GLY A 364 41.78 13.05 75.51
N SER A 365 43.10 12.84 75.57
CA SER A 365 44.01 12.86 76.74
C SER A 365 44.41 11.50 77.31
N GLY A 366 45.72 11.19 77.21
CA GLY A 366 46.30 10.08 77.95
C GLY A 366 47.75 9.71 77.61
N SER A 367 48.69 10.61 77.95
CA SER A 367 50.13 10.39 78.20
C SER A 367 50.65 8.93 78.30
N GLY A 368 51.74 8.59 77.59
CA GLY A 368 52.53 7.39 77.89
C GLY A 368 53.73 7.12 76.99
N ARG A 369 54.92 7.54 77.42
CA ARG A 369 56.26 7.22 76.88
C ARG A 369 56.68 5.79 77.26
N SER A 370 57.27 5.03 76.32
CA SER A 370 58.46 4.13 76.49
C SER A 370 58.51 3.13 75.32
N GLU A 371 59.49 3.18 74.42
CA GLU A 371 60.81 2.54 74.50
C GLU A 371 60.86 1.03 74.14
N ILE A 372 61.59 0.75 73.05
CA ILE A 372 62.50 -0.39 72.75
C ILE A 372 61.89 -1.78 72.38
N ILE A 373 62.49 -2.37 71.32
CA ILE A 373 62.98 -3.76 71.14
C ILE A 373 62.46 -4.47 69.87
N ASN A 374 63.32 -4.49 68.84
CA ASN A 374 63.44 -5.57 67.83
C ASN A 374 63.80 -6.91 68.52
N PRO A 375 63.36 -8.08 68.03
CA PRO A 375 64.19 -8.79 67.02
C PRO A 375 63.33 -9.55 65.97
N SER A 376 63.69 -9.54 64.68
CA SER A 376 64.51 -10.56 64.02
C SER A 376 64.32 -11.98 64.56
N PHE A 377 63.73 -12.88 63.77
CA PHE A 377 64.39 -14.11 63.32
C PHE A 377 63.54 -14.85 62.27
N ALA A 378 64.22 -15.21 61.17
CA ALA A 378 63.98 -16.30 60.21
C ALA A 378 62.62 -16.43 59.51
#